data_AF-A0A238J9G5-F1
#
_entry.id   AF-A0A238J9G5-F1
#
_cell.length_a   1.000
_cell.length_b   1.000
_cell.length_c   1.000
_cell.angle_alpha   90.00
_cell.angle_beta   90.00
_cell.angle_gamma   90.00
#
_symmetry.space_group_name_H-M   'P 1'
#
loop_
_entity.id
_entity.type
_entity.pdbx_description
1 polymer ?
#
loop_
_entity_poly.entity_id
_entity_poly.type
_entity_poly.pdbx_seq_one_letter_code
_entity_poly.pdbx_strand_id
1 'polypeptide(L)'
;MLGKDDFKTEEGQAKGYLALMSEARFRLHAINLSYAAKSELPPAIVRENCFLQLRMLCELISLGCLVAHGDIEYGAKVEKSYKPRFILEKLKELRGSFFPQAVRVHRPNGRFKIQINNEDCITQAQIYELWNLAGSILHRGSVKNIFKGPVANPQDFSDVFYWTRLMTNLLQEHLIVLEENKVCMLVGLNEESTGQPKISRLEFKEAGGLDISSFDLKP
;
A
#
# COMPACT_ATOMS: atom_id res chain seq x y z
N MET A 1 14.33 5.99 16.38
CA MET A 1 13.56 7.11 15.81
C MET A 1 14.31 7.55 14.57
N LEU A 2 13.72 7.44 13.38
CA LEU A 2 14.36 7.88 12.14
C LEU A 2 14.35 9.42 12.11
N GLY A 3 15.49 10.04 11.83
CA GLY A 3 15.64 11.47 11.60
C GLY A 3 15.03 11.92 10.27
N LYS A 4 14.82 13.24 10.11
CA LYS A 4 14.17 13.82 8.93
C LYS A 4 14.91 13.55 7.61
N ASP A 5 16.21 13.27 7.64
CA ASP A 5 16.99 12.96 6.45
C ASP A 5 17.26 11.46 6.26
N ASP A 6 16.85 10.61 7.22
CA ASP A 6 17.17 9.18 7.17
C ASP A 6 16.52 8.51 5.95
N PHE A 7 15.32 8.93 5.56
CA PHE A 7 14.61 8.39 4.39
C PHE A 7 15.23 8.78 3.03
N LYS A 8 16.29 9.60 3.00
CA LYS A 8 17.06 9.88 1.78
C LYS A 8 18.13 8.82 1.49
N THR A 9 18.41 7.97 2.47
CA THR A 9 19.36 6.85 2.32
C THR A 9 18.63 5.59 1.89
N GLU A 10 19.31 4.69 1.17
CA GLU A 10 18.76 3.38 0.80
C GLU A 10 18.19 2.63 2.02
N GLU A 11 18.95 2.58 3.12
CA GLU A 11 18.54 1.90 4.34
C GLU A 11 17.31 2.55 4.98
N GLY A 12 17.24 3.88 5.00
CA GLY A 12 16.09 4.59 5.57
C GLY A 12 14.84 4.50 4.70
N GLN A 13 14.97 4.49 3.37
CA GLN A 13 13.86 4.21 2.45
C GLN A 13 13.29 2.81 2.73
N ALA A 14 14.15 1.80 2.79
CA ALA A 14 13.75 0.42 3.07
C ALA A 14 13.08 0.28 4.45
N LYS A 15 13.68 0.85 5.50
CA LYS A 15 13.11 0.82 6.87
C LYS A 15 11.77 1.56 6.97
N GLY A 16 11.68 2.73 6.36
CA GLY A 16 10.45 3.51 6.34
C GLY A 16 9.33 2.77 5.62
N TYR A 17 9.64 2.18 4.45
CA TYR A 17 8.67 1.40 3.69
C TYR A 17 8.24 0.13 4.46
N LEU A 18 9.19 -0.59 5.08
CA LEU A 18 8.89 -1.74 5.94
C LEU A 18 7.95 -1.39 7.10
N ALA A 19 8.16 -0.26 7.77
CA ALA A 19 7.28 0.21 8.84
C ALA A 19 5.84 0.42 8.34
N LEU A 20 5.68 1.04 7.16
CA LEU A 20 4.38 1.24 6.53
C LEU A 20 3.73 -0.10 6.13
N MET A 21 4.51 -1.07 5.63
CA MET A 21 3.99 -2.41 5.29
C MET A 21 3.57 -3.20 6.53
N SER A 22 4.29 -3.06 7.64
CA SER A 22 3.91 -3.65 8.92
C SER A 22 2.55 -3.10 9.38
N GLU A 23 2.36 -1.78 9.30
CA GLU A 23 1.07 -1.16 9.58
C GLU A 23 -0.03 -1.63 8.61
N ALA A 24 0.26 -1.71 7.31
CA ALA A 24 -0.68 -2.19 6.30
C ALA A 24 -1.18 -3.62 6.60
N ARG A 25 -0.27 -4.50 7.04
CA ARG A 25 -0.60 -5.87 7.48
C ARG A 25 -1.58 -5.86 8.66
N PHE A 26 -1.34 -5.05 9.69
CA PHE A 26 -2.28 -4.93 10.82
C PHE A 26 -3.65 -4.42 10.39
N ARG A 27 -3.70 -3.49 9.42
CA ARG A 27 -4.96 -2.94 8.91
C ARG A 27 -5.76 -3.96 8.09
N LEU A 28 -5.09 -4.73 7.23
CA LEU A 28 -5.72 -5.86 6.52
C LEU A 28 -6.24 -6.90 7.51
N HIS A 29 -5.47 -7.21 8.56
CA HIS A 29 -5.92 -8.10 9.62
C HIS A 29 -7.15 -7.56 10.37
N ALA A 30 -7.18 -6.25 10.68
CA ALA A 30 -8.31 -5.61 11.34
C ALA A 30 -9.61 -5.68 10.50
N ILE A 31 -9.52 -5.60 9.17
CA ILE A 31 -10.68 -5.83 8.28
C ILE A 31 -11.21 -7.25 8.45
N ASN A 32 -10.32 -8.25 8.42
CA ASN A 32 -10.71 -9.66 8.57
C ASN A 32 -11.34 -9.93 9.93
N LEU A 33 -10.78 -9.40 11.02
CA LEU A 33 -11.35 -9.52 12.36
C LEU A 33 -12.71 -8.84 12.47
N SER A 34 -12.88 -7.67 11.87
CA SER A 34 -14.17 -6.96 11.88
C SER A 34 -15.26 -7.78 11.22
N TYR A 35 -14.93 -8.43 10.10
CA TYR A 35 -15.87 -9.30 9.42
C TYR A 35 -16.17 -10.57 10.23
N ALA A 36 -15.17 -11.17 10.88
CA ALA A 36 -15.37 -12.33 11.75
C ALA A 36 -16.30 -11.99 12.94
N ALA A 37 -16.18 -10.79 13.50
CA ALA A 37 -17.00 -10.28 14.60
C ALA A 37 -18.36 -9.70 14.17
N LYS A 38 -18.78 -9.86 12.91
CA LYS A 38 -20.01 -9.23 12.38
C LYS A 38 -21.30 -9.63 13.09
N SER A 39 -21.32 -10.75 13.81
CA SER A 39 -22.45 -11.20 14.63
C SER A 39 -22.53 -10.51 15.99
N GLU A 40 -21.45 -9.85 16.43
CA GLU A 40 -21.33 -9.23 17.75
C GLU A 40 -21.53 -7.71 17.71
N LEU A 41 -21.38 -7.10 16.54
CA LEU A 41 -21.47 -5.66 16.33
C LEU A 41 -22.56 -5.29 15.31
N PRO A 42 -23.18 -4.11 15.43
CA PRO A 42 -24.07 -3.60 14.38
C PRO A 42 -23.32 -3.55 13.04
N PRO A 43 -23.90 -4.09 11.95
CA PRO A 43 -23.22 -4.18 10.64
C PRO A 43 -22.76 -2.83 10.08
N ALA A 44 -23.47 -1.75 10.39
CA ALA A 44 -23.04 -0.39 10.03
C ALA A 44 -21.68 -0.02 10.66
N ILE A 45 -21.45 -0.38 11.93
CA ILE A 45 -20.19 -0.11 12.64
C ILE A 45 -19.06 -0.96 12.08
N VAL A 46 -19.33 -2.23 11.78
CA VAL A 46 -18.37 -3.12 11.12
C VAL A 46 -17.95 -2.54 9.77
N ARG A 47 -18.93 -2.07 8.99
CA ARG A 47 -18.71 -1.45 7.68
C ARG A 47 -17.90 -0.16 7.78
N GLU A 48 -18.23 0.73 8.71
CA GLU A 48 -17.45 1.94 8.97
C GLU A 48 -15.99 1.59 9.31
N ASN A 49 -15.76 0.60 10.19
CA ASN A 49 -14.41 0.19 10.53
C ASN A 49 -13.64 -0.35 9.31
N CYS A 50 -14.26 -1.19 8.47
CA CYS A 50 -13.65 -1.68 7.25
C CYS A 50 -13.23 -0.53 6.31
N PHE A 51 -14.10 0.46 6.10
CA PHE A 51 -13.77 1.61 5.25
C PHE A 51 -12.74 2.55 5.87
N LEU A 52 -12.68 2.66 7.20
CA LEU A 52 -11.58 3.33 7.88
C LEU A 52 -10.25 2.66 7.56
N GLN A 53 -10.16 1.33 7.68
CA GLN A 53 -8.92 0.62 7.38
C GLN A 53 -8.53 0.73 5.90
N LEU A 54 -9.50 0.61 4.98
CA LEU A 54 -9.27 0.79 3.54
C LEU A 54 -8.76 2.20 3.20
N ARG A 55 -9.31 3.23 3.86
CA ARG A 55 -8.84 4.61 3.71
C ARG A 55 -7.39 4.75 4.15
N MET A 56 -7.04 4.21 5.31
CA MET A 56 -5.68 4.27 5.82
C MET A 56 -4.69 3.48 4.95
N LEU A 57 -5.10 2.34 4.39
CA LEU A 57 -4.29 1.60 3.41
C LEU A 57 -3.97 2.45 2.16
N CYS A 58 -4.93 3.24 1.66
CA CYS A 58 -4.67 4.17 0.55
C CYS A 58 -3.60 5.21 0.91
N GLU A 59 -3.62 5.72 2.13
CA GLU A 59 -2.64 6.69 2.65
C GLU A 59 -1.26 6.03 2.81
N LEU A 60 -1.20 4.82 3.38
CA LEU A 60 0.04 4.05 3.54
C LEU A 60 0.70 3.73 2.21
N ILE A 61 -0.06 3.32 1.18
CA ILE A 61 0.49 3.07 -0.16
C ILE A 61 1.08 4.35 -0.74
N SER A 62 0.39 5.47 -0.59
CA SER A 62 0.84 6.76 -1.13
C SER A 62 2.09 7.27 -0.42
N LEU A 63 2.12 7.19 0.92
CA LEU A 63 3.29 7.52 1.72
C LEU A 63 4.45 6.55 1.44
N GLY A 64 4.15 5.27 1.22
CA GLY A 64 5.13 4.26 0.82
C GLY A 64 5.82 4.66 -0.48
N CYS A 65 5.08 5.09 -1.49
CA CYS A 65 5.66 5.61 -2.73
C CYS A 65 6.58 6.81 -2.45
N LEU A 66 6.15 7.75 -1.61
CA LEU A 66 6.96 8.93 -1.25
C LEU A 66 8.26 8.55 -0.52
N VAL A 67 8.18 7.59 0.40
CA VAL A 67 9.33 7.07 1.16
C VAL A 67 10.29 6.32 0.25
N ALA A 68 9.78 5.44 -0.62
CA ALA A 68 10.59 4.67 -1.56
C ALA A 68 11.42 5.58 -2.48
N HIS A 69 10.85 6.72 -2.88
CA HIS A 69 11.48 7.69 -3.78
C HIS A 69 12.14 8.86 -3.05
N GLY A 70 12.47 8.71 -1.76
CA GLY A 70 12.99 9.78 -0.91
C GLY A 70 14.24 10.52 -1.41
N ASP A 71 14.88 10.02 -2.47
CA ASP A 71 15.96 10.66 -3.22
C ASP A 71 15.52 11.90 -4.02
N ILE A 72 14.21 12.10 -4.23
CA ILE A 72 13.67 13.19 -5.03
C ILE A 72 13.15 14.33 -4.15
N GLU A 73 13.41 15.57 -4.53
CA GLU A 73 12.80 16.74 -3.88
C GLU A 73 11.34 16.92 -4.31
N TYR A 74 10.42 16.79 -3.34
CA TYR A 74 8.98 16.91 -3.58
C TYR A 74 8.39 18.28 -3.20
N GLY A 75 9.13 19.04 -2.38
CA GLY A 75 8.70 20.27 -1.75
C GLY A 75 7.90 20.05 -0.46
N ALA A 76 8.03 21.00 0.48
CA ALA A 76 7.51 20.88 1.85
C ALA A 76 5.99 20.64 1.98
N LYS A 77 5.20 20.95 0.94
CA LYS A 77 3.75 20.70 0.94
C LYS A 77 3.44 19.21 0.74
N VAL A 78 4.22 18.51 -0.07
CA VAL A 78 4.02 17.08 -0.37
C VAL A 78 4.52 16.25 0.80
N GLU A 79 5.67 16.60 1.38
CA GLU A 79 6.21 15.97 2.59
C GLU A 79 5.25 16.02 3.80
N LYS A 80 4.41 17.05 3.88
CA LYS A 80 3.42 17.22 4.96
C LYS A 80 2.03 16.70 4.60
N SER A 81 1.84 16.21 3.37
CA SER A 81 0.55 15.71 2.91
C SER A 81 0.39 14.24 3.27
N TYR A 82 -0.82 13.88 3.68
CA TYR A 82 -1.28 12.49 3.79
C TYR A 82 -2.28 12.13 2.68
N LYS A 83 -2.68 13.11 1.85
CA LYS A 83 -3.74 12.93 0.84
C LYS A 83 -3.20 12.17 -0.37
N PRO A 84 -3.74 10.97 -0.70
CA PRO A 84 -3.23 10.14 -1.79
C PRO A 84 -3.14 10.86 -3.13
N ARG A 85 -4.22 11.56 -3.54
CA ARG A 85 -4.26 12.27 -4.82
C ARG A 85 -3.09 13.22 -5.00
N PHE A 86 -2.84 14.06 -3.99
CA PHE A 86 -1.80 15.07 -4.06
C PHE A 86 -0.40 14.45 -4.16
N ILE A 87 -0.16 13.37 -3.41
CA ILE A 87 1.12 12.65 -3.42
C ILE A 87 1.33 11.95 -4.78
N LEU A 88 0.33 11.15 -5.20
CA LEU A 88 0.44 10.31 -6.39
C LEU A 88 0.45 11.12 -7.70
N GLU A 89 -0.29 12.23 -7.79
CA GLU A 89 -0.20 13.15 -8.93
C GLU A 89 1.20 13.77 -9.01
N LYS A 90 1.76 14.21 -7.88
CA LYS A 90 3.12 14.78 -7.87
C LYS A 90 4.18 13.75 -8.26
N LEU A 91 4.12 12.53 -7.73
CA LEU A 91 5.08 11.49 -8.08
C LEU A 91 5.00 11.11 -9.56
N LYS A 92 3.78 11.07 -10.12
CA LYS A 92 3.57 10.82 -11.55
C LYS A 92 4.24 11.86 -12.46
N GLU A 93 4.31 13.12 -12.04
CA GLU A 93 5.03 14.17 -12.78
C GLU A 93 6.55 13.95 -12.75
N LEU A 94 7.07 13.34 -11.69
CA LEU A 94 8.51 13.21 -11.43
C LEU A 94 9.10 11.90 -11.95
N ARG A 95 8.35 10.80 -11.88
CA ARG A 95 8.76 9.48 -12.37
C ARG A 95 7.59 8.75 -13.03
N GLY A 96 7.84 8.17 -14.21
CA GLY A 96 6.82 7.40 -14.93
C GLY A 96 6.42 6.10 -14.23
N SER A 97 7.41 5.40 -13.67
CA SER A 97 7.23 4.14 -12.95
C SER A 97 7.54 4.34 -11.46
N PHE A 98 6.51 4.63 -10.66
CA PHE A 98 6.64 4.86 -9.20
C PHE A 98 5.63 4.08 -8.37
N PHE A 99 4.47 3.74 -8.97
CA PHE A 99 3.41 3.04 -8.27
C PHE A 99 3.76 1.55 -8.15
N PRO A 100 3.46 0.89 -7.00
CA PRO A 100 3.71 -0.52 -6.83
C PRO A 100 3.07 -1.37 -7.93
N GLN A 101 3.78 -2.40 -8.36
CA GLN A 101 3.28 -3.39 -9.32
C GLN A 101 3.22 -4.75 -8.64
N ALA A 102 2.04 -5.36 -8.62
CA ALA A 102 1.87 -6.71 -8.10
C ALA A 102 2.77 -7.68 -8.89
N VAL A 103 3.50 -8.52 -8.17
CA VAL A 103 4.36 -9.52 -8.80
C VAL A 103 4.16 -10.90 -8.18
N ARG A 104 4.62 -11.91 -8.92
CA ARG A 104 4.83 -13.25 -8.38
C ARG A 104 6.28 -13.65 -8.56
N VAL A 105 6.94 -13.98 -7.45
CA VAL A 105 8.33 -14.43 -7.45
C VAL A 105 8.38 -15.95 -7.42
N HIS A 106 8.99 -16.51 -8.45
CA HIS A 106 9.31 -17.93 -8.53
C HIS A 106 10.81 -18.13 -8.34
N ARG A 107 11.17 -19.13 -7.52
CA ARG A 107 12.57 -19.50 -7.25
C ARG A 107 12.91 -20.94 -7.71
N PRO A 108 12.65 -21.33 -8.98
CA PRO A 108 12.99 -22.67 -9.44
C PRO A 108 14.50 -22.82 -9.63
N ASN A 109 15.09 -23.87 -9.07
CA ASN A 109 16.47 -24.31 -9.35
C ASN A 109 17.53 -23.20 -9.20
N GLY A 110 17.39 -22.35 -8.18
CA GLY A 110 18.33 -21.23 -7.92
C GLY A 110 18.21 -20.05 -8.89
N ARG A 111 17.23 -20.04 -9.80
CA ARG A 111 16.94 -18.89 -10.68
C ARG A 111 15.82 -18.04 -10.08
N PHE A 112 15.98 -16.73 -10.16
CA PHE A 112 14.96 -15.76 -9.75
C PHE A 112 14.12 -15.38 -10.97
N LYS A 113 12.81 -15.67 -10.94
CA LYS A 113 11.87 -15.24 -11.97
C LYS A 113 10.79 -14.38 -11.34
N ILE A 114 10.68 -13.13 -11.77
CA ILE A 114 9.63 -12.21 -11.33
C ILE A 114 8.63 -12.07 -12.47
N GLN A 115 7.37 -12.35 -12.20
CA GLN A 115 6.27 -12.12 -13.13
C GLN A 115 5.48 -10.90 -12.68
N ILE A 116 5.42 -9.87 -13.52
CA ILE A 116 4.77 -8.58 -13.23
C ILE A 116 3.32 -8.61 -13.73
N ASN A 117 2.42 -7.90 -13.05
CA ASN A 117 1.00 -7.74 -13.41
C ASN A 117 0.24 -9.07 -13.49
N ASN A 118 0.55 -9.99 -12.59
CA ASN A 118 -0.04 -11.33 -12.62
C ASN A 118 -1.44 -11.40 -12.00
N GLU A 119 -1.93 -10.33 -11.39
CA GLU A 119 -3.17 -10.34 -10.60
C GLU A 119 -4.00 -9.08 -10.84
N ASP A 120 -5.33 -9.24 -10.71
CA ASP A 120 -6.25 -8.10 -10.63
C ASP A 120 -6.03 -7.41 -9.28
N CYS A 121 -5.33 -6.28 -9.30
CA CYS A 121 -4.91 -5.52 -8.12
C CYS A 121 -5.33 -4.05 -8.24
N ILE A 122 -5.29 -3.33 -7.12
CA ILE A 122 -5.68 -1.93 -7.11
C ILE A 122 -4.71 -1.08 -7.95
N THR A 123 -5.26 -0.21 -8.80
CA THR A 123 -4.48 0.75 -9.60
C THR A 123 -4.32 2.10 -8.90
N GLN A 124 -3.39 2.92 -9.36
CA GLN A 124 -3.21 4.29 -8.88
C GLN A 124 -4.53 5.11 -8.92
N ALA A 125 -5.31 4.99 -10.00
CA ALA A 125 -6.57 5.73 -10.13
C ALA A 125 -7.62 5.26 -9.10
N GLN A 126 -7.68 3.95 -8.88
CA GLN A 126 -8.60 3.34 -7.92
C GLN A 126 -8.24 3.67 -6.46
N ILE A 127 -6.98 3.93 -6.13
CA ILE A 127 -6.59 4.44 -4.80
C ILE A 127 -7.33 5.74 -4.50
N TYR A 128 -7.41 6.65 -5.47
CA TYR A 128 -8.13 7.90 -5.28
C TYR A 128 -9.65 7.69 -5.17
N GLU A 129 -10.21 6.83 -6.01
CA GLU A 129 -11.62 6.45 -5.95
C GLU A 129 -12.00 5.90 -4.58
N LEU A 130 -11.27 4.90 -4.10
CA LEU A 130 -11.51 4.26 -2.81
C LEU A 130 -11.30 5.22 -1.65
N TRP A 131 -10.27 6.06 -1.68
CA TRP A 131 -10.05 7.04 -0.62
C TRP A 131 -11.22 8.03 -0.49
N ASN A 132 -11.79 8.50 -1.62
CA ASN A 132 -12.98 9.36 -1.60
C ASN A 132 -14.22 8.59 -1.14
N LEU A 133 -14.43 7.37 -1.65
CA LEU A 133 -15.54 6.51 -1.26
C LEU A 133 -15.54 6.29 0.26
N ALA A 134 -14.41 5.87 0.81
CA ALA A 134 -14.25 5.67 2.24
C ALA A 134 -14.52 6.96 3.03
N GLY A 135 -14.02 8.11 2.56
CA GLY A 135 -14.35 9.40 3.17
C GLY A 135 -15.85 9.70 3.16
N SER A 136 -16.54 9.41 2.06
CA SER A 136 -17.99 9.63 1.94
C SER A 136 -18.81 8.73 2.87
N ILE A 137 -18.32 7.52 3.16
CA ILE A 137 -18.97 6.57 4.09
C ILE A 137 -18.71 6.97 5.54
N LEU A 138 -17.49 7.38 5.87
CA LEU A 138 -17.09 7.76 7.23
C LEU A 138 -17.63 9.14 7.63
N HIS A 139 -17.88 10.02 6.67
CA HIS A 139 -18.51 11.29 6.94
C HIS A 139 -20.02 11.13 6.99
N ARG A 140 -20.64 11.68 8.05
CA ARG A 140 -22.10 11.77 8.20
C ARG A 140 -22.80 12.51 7.05
N GLY A 141 -22.04 13.17 6.18
CA GLY A 141 -22.53 13.95 5.05
C GLY A 141 -23.00 15.34 5.46
N SER A 142 -23.66 16.03 4.52
CA SER A 142 -24.25 17.34 4.78
C SER A 142 -25.63 17.21 5.43
N VAL A 143 -26.16 18.30 6.00
CA VAL A 143 -27.54 18.38 6.50
C VAL A 143 -28.56 17.91 5.45
N LYS A 144 -28.31 18.17 4.16
CA LYS A 144 -29.17 17.70 3.06
C LYS A 144 -29.21 16.17 2.93
N ASN A 145 -28.16 15.46 3.35
CA ASN A 145 -28.12 14.00 3.27
C ASN A 145 -28.86 13.33 4.45
N ILE A 146 -29.06 14.04 5.57
CA ILE A 146 -29.82 13.53 6.73
C ILE A 146 -31.28 13.25 6.35
N PHE A 147 -31.83 14.04 5.43
CA PHE A 147 -33.22 13.91 4.99
C PHE A 147 -33.45 12.93 3.83
N LYS A 148 -32.40 12.27 3.31
CA LYS A 148 -32.49 11.40 2.12
C LYS A 148 -32.93 9.95 2.42
N GLY A 149 -33.37 9.66 3.64
CA GLY A 149 -33.76 8.31 4.05
C GLY A 149 -32.57 7.44 4.46
N PRO A 150 -32.82 6.19 4.91
CA PRO A 150 -31.78 5.30 5.41
C PRO A 150 -30.72 4.99 4.34
N VAL A 151 -29.46 4.92 4.78
CA VAL A 151 -28.31 4.55 3.96
C VAL A 151 -28.51 3.13 3.39
N ALA A 152 -27.88 2.86 2.24
CA ALA A 152 -27.83 1.55 1.58
C ALA A 152 -27.65 0.37 2.57
N ASN A 153 -28.17 -0.80 2.19
CA ASN A 153 -28.22 -1.99 3.05
C ASN A 153 -26.88 -2.24 3.78
N PRO A 154 -26.80 -2.01 5.11
CA PRO A 154 -25.55 -2.12 5.86
C PRO A 154 -25.07 -3.57 6.01
N GLN A 155 -25.86 -4.54 5.53
CA GLN A 155 -25.50 -5.96 5.51
C GLN A 155 -24.76 -6.38 4.24
N ASP A 156 -24.72 -5.54 3.21
CA ASP A 156 -23.95 -5.82 2.00
C ASP A 156 -22.49 -5.39 2.21
N PHE A 157 -21.56 -6.35 2.09
CA PHE A 157 -20.11 -6.16 2.23
C PHE A 157 -19.37 -6.50 0.93
N SER A 158 -20.08 -6.69 -0.18
CA SER A 158 -19.49 -7.05 -1.48
C SER A 158 -18.40 -6.09 -1.93
N ASP A 159 -18.61 -4.79 -1.73
CA ASP A 159 -17.65 -3.74 -2.04
C ASP A 159 -16.43 -3.75 -1.11
N VAL A 160 -16.62 -3.99 0.20
CA VAL A 160 -15.51 -4.18 1.15
C VAL A 160 -14.63 -5.33 0.67
N PHE A 161 -15.20 -6.48 0.33
CA PHE A 161 -14.42 -7.63 -0.17
C PHE A 161 -13.70 -7.32 -1.47
N TYR A 162 -14.38 -6.64 -2.40
CA TYR A 162 -13.78 -6.23 -3.65
C TYR A 162 -12.52 -5.38 -3.42
N TRP A 163 -12.63 -4.33 -2.62
CA TRP A 163 -11.51 -3.44 -2.32
C TRP A 163 -10.41 -4.11 -1.51
N THR A 164 -10.76 -4.91 -0.51
CA THR A 164 -9.78 -5.66 0.30
C THR A 164 -9.02 -6.67 -0.55
N ARG A 165 -9.67 -7.34 -1.51
CA ARG A 165 -8.99 -8.25 -2.44
C ARG A 165 -7.99 -7.50 -3.32
N LEU A 166 -8.39 -6.40 -3.95
CA LEU A 166 -7.50 -5.61 -4.81
C LEU A 166 -6.28 -5.07 -4.03
N MET A 167 -6.49 -4.62 -2.79
CA MET A 167 -5.42 -4.17 -1.89
C MET A 167 -4.49 -5.31 -1.51
N THR A 168 -5.05 -6.45 -1.12
CA THR A 168 -4.25 -7.65 -0.76
C THR A 168 -3.40 -8.10 -1.94
N ASN A 169 -3.99 -8.21 -3.13
CA ASN A 169 -3.27 -8.64 -4.33
C ASN A 169 -2.12 -7.70 -4.69
N LEU A 170 -2.28 -6.38 -4.47
CA LEU A 170 -1.17 -5.45 -4.66
C LEU A 170 -0.10 -5.61 -3.58
N LEU A 171 -0.48 -5.67 -2.30
CA LEU A 171 0.46 -5.57 -1.20
C LEU A 171 1.19 -6.88 -0.90
N GLN A 172 0.57 -8.04 -1.17
CA GLN A 172 1.08 -9.36 -0.81
C GLN A 172 2.52 -9.58 -1.30
N GLU A 173 2.76 -9.32 -2.58
CA GLU A 173 4.10 -9.32 -3.17
C GLU A 173 4.14 -8.29 -4.32
N HIS A 174 5.05 -7.31 -4.24
CA HIS A 174 5.12 -6.23 -5.23
C HIS A 174 6.52 -5.71 -5.48
N LEU A 175 6.69 -5.10 -6.65
CA LEU A 175 7.85 -4.31 -7.02
C LEU A 175 7.54 -2.81 -6.98
N ILE A 176 8.51 -2.02 -6.55
CA ILE A 176 8.56 -0.57 -6.81
C ILE A 176 9.84 -0.27 -7.55
N VAL A 177 9.73 0.34 -8.71
CA VAL A 177 10.89 0.80 -9.49
C VAL A 177 11.41 2.08 -8.84
N LEU A 178 12.67 2.12 -8.42
CA LEU A 178 13.31 3.33 -7.88
C LEU A 178 14.03 4.10 -8.97
N GLU A 179 14.75 3.39 -9.84
CA GLU A 179 15.46 3.91 -11.01
C GLU A 179 15.22 2.98 -12.19
N GLU A 180 14.72 3.52 -13.30
CA GLU A 180 14.31 2.73 -14.47
C GLU A 180 15.47 1.86 -14.98
N ASN A 181 15.17 0.58 -15.24
CA ASN A 181 16.11 -0.44 -15.72
C ASN A 181 17.31 -0.75 -14.82
N LYS A 182 17.36 -0.20 -13.60
CA LYS A 182 18.54 -0.32 -12.73
C LYS A 182 18.21 -0.73 -11.31
N VAL A 183 17.20 -0.13 -10.69
CA VAL A 183 16.94 -0.37 -9.27
C VAL A 183 15.44 -0.56 -9.00
N CYS A 184 15.09 -1.61 -8.28
CA CYS A 184 13.77 -1.76 -7.70
C CYS A 184 13.80 -2.31 -6.27
N MET A 185 12.73 -2.07 -5.51
CA MET A 185 12.46 -2.77 -4.26
C MET A 185 11.45 -3.88 -4.51
N LEU A 186 11.80 -5.10 -4.13
CA LEU A 186 10.89 -6.22 -4.02
C LEU A 186 10.42 -6.33 -2.58
N VAL A 187 9.10 -6.34 -2.42
CA VAL A 187 8.45 -6.32 -1.12
C VAL A 187 7.54 -7.55 -1.02
N GLY A 188 7.67 -8.29 0.08
CA GLY A 188 6.71 -9.32 0.47
C GLY A 188 6.06 -8.91 1.79
N LEU A 189 4.73 -8.93 1.86
CA LEU A 189 4.00 -8.51 3.07
C LEU A 189 4.09 -9.55 4.20
N ASN A 190 4.18 -10.83 3.83
CA ASN A 190 4.28 -11.95 4.75
C ASN A 190 5.39 -12.89 4.27
N GLU A 191 6.58 -12.78 4.84
CA GLU A 191 7.64 -13.78 4.62
C GLU A 191 7.24 -15.11 5.28
N GLU A 192 7.36 -16.23 4.55
CA GLU A 192 6.91 -17.56 5.02
C GLU A 192 7.53 -17.98 6.37
N SER A 193 8.77 -17.59 6.64
CA SER A 193 9.51 -17.98 7.85
C SER A 193 9.17 -17.14 9.08
N THR A 194 8.86 -15.85 8.91
CA THR A 194 8.70 -14.89 10.03
C THR A 194 7.27 -14.36 10.15
N GLY A 195 6.49 -14.46 9.08
CA GLY A 195 5.21 -13.78 8.90
C GLY A 195 5.35 -12.25 8.82
N GLN A 196 6.56 -11.69 8.83
CA GLN A 196 6.78 -10.24 8.80
C GLN A 196 6.97 -9.72 7.37
N PRO A 197 6.76 -8.42 7.13
CA PRO A 197 7.14 -7.81 5.88
C PRO A 197 8.65 -7.89 5.65
N LYS A 198 9.05 -8.10 4.40
CA LYS A 198 10.44 -8.14 3.96
C LYS A 198 10.64 -7.26 2.74
N ILE A 199 11.79 -6.60 2.69
CA ILE A 199 12.23 -5.86 1.50
C ILE A 199 13.57 -6.41 1.02
N SER A 200 13.67 -6.62 -0.28
CA SER A 200 14.92 -6.84 -0.99
C SER A 200 15.08 -5.76 -2.05
N ARG A 201 16.17 -5.00 -1.99
CA ARG A 201 16.57 -4.11 -3.07
C ARG A 201 17.31 -4.91 -4.13
N LEU A 202 16.91 -4.72 -5.38
CA LEU A 202 17.41 -5.39 -6.56
C LEU A 202 18.14 -4.36 -7.42
N GLU A 203 19.42 -4.58 -7.68
CA GLU A 203 20.23 -3.72 -8.56
C GLU A 203 20.71 -4.50 -9.79
N PHE A 204 20.26 -4.07 -10.96
CA PHE A 204 20.62 -4.67 -12.24
C PHE A 204 21.90 -4.04 -12.76
N LYS A 205 22.90 -4.88 -13.04
CA LYS A 205 24.18 -4.48 -13.64
C LYS A 205 24.10 -4.55 -15.16
N GLU A 206 24.81 -3.65 -15.84
CA GLU A 206 24.86 -3.60 -17.32
C GLU A 206 25.28 -4.92 -17.97
N ALA A 207 26.08 -5.74 -17.29
CA ALA A 207 26.52 -7.07 -17.76
C ALA A 207 25.51 -8.22 -17.50
N GLY A 208 24.27 -7.91 -17.09
CA GLY A 208 23.24 -8.91 -16.80
C GLY A 208 23.33 -9.54 -15.40
N GLY A 209 24.09 -8.93 -14.49
CA GLY A 209 24.17 -9.33 -13.07
C GLY A 209 23.04 -8.71 -12.24
N LEU A 210 22.74 -9.32 -11.10
CA LEU A 210 21.76 -8.83 -10.13
C LEU A 210 22.39 -8.86 -8.73
N ASP A 211 22.52 -7.69 -8.10
CA ASP A 211 22.86 -7.59 -6.68
C ASP A 211 21.58 -7.49 -5.84
N ILE A 212 21.56 -8.18 -4.70
CA ILE A 212 20.41 -8.25 -3.81
C ILE A 212 20.82 -7.85 -2.39
N SER A 213 20.26 -6.75 -1.91
CA SER A 213 20.39 -6.29 -0.51
C SER A 213 19.06 -6.53 0.20
N SER A 214 19.05 -7.27 1.31
CA SER A 214 17.80 -7.54 2.06
C SER A 214 17.77 -6.76 3.37
N PHE A 215 16.58 -6.27 3.72
CA PHE A 215 16.32 -5.46 4.90
C PHE A 215 15.17 -6.06 5.69
N ASP A 216 15.36 -6.17 7.00
CA ASP A 216 14.38 -6.67 7.94
C ASP A 216 14.11 -5.62 9.03
N LEU A 217 12.88 -5.59 9.55
CA LEU A 217 12.62 -4.89 10.80
C LEU A 217 13.30 -5.68 11.91
N LYS A 218 14.29 -5.07 12.58
CA LYS A 218 14.82 -5.65 13.82
C LYS A 218 13.64 -5.83 14.81
N PRO A 219 13.55 -6.98 15.49
CA PRO A 219 12.51 -7.23 16.48
C PRO A 219 12.54 -6.21 17.62
#